data_AF-A0A830B8M7-F1
#
_entry.id   AF-A0A830B8M7-F1
#
_cell.length_a   1.000
_cell.length_b   1.000
_cell.length_c   1.000
_cell.angle_alpha   90.00
_cell.angle_beta   90.00
_cell.angle_gamma   90.00
#
_symmetry.space_group_name_H-M   'P 1'
#
loop_
_entity.id
_entity.type
_entity.pdbx_description
1 polymer ?
#
loop_
_entity_poly.entity_id
_entity_poly.type
_entity_poly.pdbx_seq_one_letter_code
_entity_poly.pdbx_strand_id
1 'polypeptide(L)'
;MDYRTLEITLQYAKDLNNVNLITKMDVYAVVSIAGGDKSSKQKTKTPVDHDGNTNPTWNFPMKFTVDEAALQMNRLTLDFKLICERALGDKDIGEVHVPIKELLDTPAKATGADGKQFVSYQVRKPSGKPKGQLHFSYQFGEKVVGPAAAPLLYSEISNFIFLVQKKKSPEKFSGGRTAAARWGWPAGGGGVLFIIYYYYY
;
A
#
# COMPACT_ATOMS: atom_id res chain seq x y z
N MET A 1 -15.46 2.27 4.57
CA MET A 1 -14.24 2.86 5.17
C MET A 1 -13.36 3.25 4.02
N ASP A 2 -13.02 4.53 3.92
CA ASP A 2 -12.28 5.05 2.79
C ASP A 2 -10.78 4.97 3.08
N TYR A 3 -10.02 4.49 2.11
CA TYR A 3 -8.58 4.35 2.23
C TYR A 3 -7.88 4.98 1.03
N ARG A 4 -6.62 5.36 1.23
CA ARG A 4 -5.76 5.83 0.15
C ARG A 4 -4.44 5.07 0.18
N THR A 5 -3.85 4.85 -0.99
CA THR A 5 -2.49 4.33 -1.08
C THR A 5 -1.49 5.47 -0.94
N LEU A 6 -0.49 5.29 -0.09
CA LEU A 6 0.69 6.17 0.00
C LEU A 6 1.89 5.39 -0.53
N GLU A 7 2.38 5.78 -1.70
CA GLU A 7 3.60 5.24 -2.27
C GLU A 7 4.78 6.12 -1.85
N ILE A 8 5.85 5.48 -1.38
CA ILE A 8 7.05 6.16 -0.90
C ILE A 8 8.25 5.49 -1.55
N THR A 9 9.26 6.27 -1.92
CA THR A 9 10.57 5.74 -2.30
C THR A 9 11.60 6.38 -1.38
N LEU A 10 12.17 5.58 -0.48
CA LEU A 10 13.25 6.04 0.38
C LEU A 10 14.54 6.03 -0.43
N GLN A 11 15.10 7.20 -0.69
CA GLN A 11 16.21 7.33 -1.65
C GLN A 11 17.54 7.18 -0.94
N TYR A 12 17.88 8.14 -0.08
CA TYR A 12 19.15 8.17 0.62
C TYR A 12 19.05 9.00 1.90
N ALA A 13 20.06 8.88 2.74
CA ALA A 13 20.32 9.81 3.82
C ALA A 13 21.74 10.35 3.69
N LYS A 14 22.00 11.52 4.28
CA LYS A 14 23.32 12.14 4.30
C LYS A 14 23.68 12.71 5.66
N ASP A 15 24.97 12.80 5.93
CA ASP A 15 25.54 13.37 7.15
C ASP A 15 24.98 12.76 8.44
N LEU A 16 24.68 11.45 8.41
CA LEU A 16 24.18 10.72 9.57
C LEU A 16 25.18 10.75 10.73
N ASN A 17 24.67 10.60 11.94
CA ASN A 17 25.52 10.50 13.11
C ASN A 17 26.37 9.22 13.04
N ASN A 18 27.69 9.36 13.04
CA ASN A 18 28.56 8.18 13.09
C ASN A 18 28.45 7.50 14.46
N VAL A 19 27.95 6.27 14.47
CA VAL A 19 27.76 5.45 15.69
C VAL A 19 28.85 4.39 15.88
N ASN A 20 29.76 4.26 14.90
CA ASN A 20 30.89 3.34 14.86
C ASN A 20 32.20 4.13 14.89
N LEU A 21 33.05 3.89 15.88
CA LEU A 21 34.31 4.64 16.05
C LEU A 21 35.46 4.09 15.18
N ILE A 22 35.36 2.85 14.72
CA ILE A 22 36.45 2.12 14.07
C ILE A 22 36.00 1.48 12.74
N THR A 23 34.77 0.94 12.70
CA THR A 23 34.24 0.23 11.53
C THR A 23 33.34 1.13 10.69
N LYS A 24 33.12 0.76 9.42
CA LYS A 24 32.06 1.36 8.59
C LYS A 24 30.69 1.14 9.23
N MET A 25 29.73 1.98 8.87
CA MET A 25 28.33 1.80 9.23
C MET A 25 27.58 1.06 8.13
N ASP A 26 26.87 0.01 8.53
CA ASP A 26 25.97 -0.77 7.69
C ASP A 26 24.55 -0.32 8.03
N VAL A 27 23.91 0.47 7.17
CA VAL A 27 22.69 1.20 7.54
C VAL A 27 21.46 0.67 6.82
N TYR A 28 20.40 0.45 7.57
CA TYR A 28 19.07 0.23 7.04
C TYR A 28 18.04 1.13 7.70
N ALA A 29 16.91 1.30 7.04
CA ALA A 29 15.78 2.06 7.55
C ALA A 29 14.58 1.14 7.80
N VAL A 30 13.85 1.47 8.84
CA VAL A 30 12.56 0.88 9.18
C VAL A 30 11.52 1.97 9.06
N VAL A 31 10.54 1.75 8.21
CA VAL A 31 9.46 2.71 7.95
C VAL A 31 8.14 2.12 8.45
N SER A 32 7.41 2.87 9.27
CA SER A 32 6.13 2.45 9.81
C SER A 32 5.14 3.60 9.89
N ILE A 33 3.84 3.28 9.94
CA ILE A 33 2.79 4.26 10.16
C ILE A 33 2.26 4.14 11.59
N ALA A 34 2.49 5.15 12.40
CA ALA A 34 1.91 5.30 13.73
C ALA A 34 0.54 6.00 13.67
N GLY A 35 -0.36 5.61 14.59
CA GLY A 35 -1.70 6.16 14.77
C GLY A 35 -2.82 5.50 13.95
N GLY A 36 -4.05 5.67 14.43
CA GLY A 36 -5.27 5.02 13.91
C GLY A 36 -5.52 3.60 14.45
N ASP A 37 -6.75 3.10 14.27
CA ASP A 37 -7.22 1.84 14.88
C ASP A 37 -6.49 0.58 14.36
N LYS A 38 -5.78 0.71 13.23
CA LYS A 38 -5.01 -0.37 12.58
C LYS A 38 -3.51 -0.09 12.52
N SER A 39 -3.03 0.96 13.22
CA SER A 39 -1.66 1.48 13.18
C SER A 39 -0.55 0.44 13.26
N SER A 40 -0.73 -0.61 14.06
CA SER A 40 0.41 -1.44 14.46
C SER A 40 0.95 -2.40 13.39
N LYS A 41 0.32 -2.50 12.21
CA LYS A 41 0.62 -3.59 11.27
C LYS A 41 1.48 -3.20 10.07
N GLN A 42 1.56 -1.92 9.71
CA GLN A 42 2.27 -1.51 8.49
C GLN A 42 3.70 -1.07 8.81
N LYS A 43 4.65 -1.97 8.60
CA LYS A 43 6.07 -1.77 8.82
C LYS A 43 6.88 -2.42 7.70
N THR A 44 7.85 -1.70 7.17
CA THR A 44 8.72 -2.14 6.08
C THR A 44 10.17 -1.85 6.44
N LYS A 45 11.09 -2.80 6.18
CA LYS A 45 12.54 -2.63 6.35
C LYS A 45 13.19 -2.54 4.97
N THR A 46 14.13 -1.60 4.80
CA THR A 46 14.95 -1.53 3.58
C THR A 46 16.08 -2.56 3.61
N PRO A 47 16.70 -2.86 2.45
CA PRO A 47 18.00 -3.50 2.43
C PRO A 47 19.03 -2.71 3.25
N VAL A 48 20.07 -3.40 3.69
CA VAL A 48 21.21 -2.79 4.37
C VAL A 48 22.16 -2.23 3.31
N ASP A 49 22.59 -0.98 3.48
CA ASP A 49 23.69 -0.39 2.72
C ASP A 49 24.98 -0.53 3.52
N HIS A 50 25.90 -1.34 3.02
CA HIS A 50 27.20 -1.64 3.65
C HIS A 50 28.32 -0.66 3.24
N ASP A 51 28.09 0.17 2.22
CA ASP A 51 29.12 1.01 1.60
C ASP A 51 28.91 2.50 1.84
N GLY A 52 27.66 2.94 1.97
CA GLY A 52 27.33 4.36 2.14
C GLY A 52 27.79 4.99 3.46
N ASN A 53 28.10 4.18 4.49
CA ASN A 53 28.57 4.64 5.79
C ASN A 53 27.63 5.69 6.43
N THR A 54 28.03 6.97 6.50
CA THR A 54 27.18 8.06 7.01
C THR A 54 26.24 8.66 5.96
N ASN A 55 26.34 8.21 4.71
CA ASN A 55 25.56 8.66 3.56
C ASN A 55 24.91 7.48 2.82
N PRO A 56 24.05 6.69 3.48
CA PRO A 56 23.49 5.48 2.89
C PRO A 56 22.50 5.78 1.75
N THR A 57 22.45 4.90 0.76
CA THR A 57 21.54 4.97 -0.40
C THR A 57 20.78 3.65 -0.56
N TRP A 58 19.46 3.71 -0.61
CA TRP A 58 18.59 2.53 -0.74
C TRP A 58 17.78 2.52 -2.03
N ASN A 59 17.26 3.67 -2.46
CA ASN A 59 16.31 3.77 -3.58
C ASN A 59 15.17 2.74 -3.51
N PHE A 60 14.62 2.53 -2.31
CA PHE A 60 13.71 1.43 -2.02
C PHE A 60 12.24 1.89 -2.05
N PRO A 61 11.43 1.40 -2.99
CA PRO A 61 10.00 1.70 -3.06
C PRO A 61 9.21 0.90 -2.02
N MET A 62 8.22 1.54 -1.41
CA MET A 62 7.31 0.95 -0.43
C MET A 62 5.90 1.52 -0.61
N LYS A 63 4.89 0.73 -0.23
CA LYS A 63 3.49 1.13 -0.34
C LYS A 63 2.79 0.91 0.99
N PHE A 64 1.96 1.88 1.37
CA PHE A 64 1.18 1.87 2.59
C PHE A 64 -0.28 2.17 2.29
N THR A 65 -1.18 1.67 3.14
CA THR A 65 -2.61 1.97 3.08
C THR A 65 -2.97 2.85 4.25
N VAL A 66 -3.39 4.08 3.98
CA VAL A 66 -3.79 5.06 5.00
C VAL A 66 -5.31 5.17 5.06
N ASP A 67 -5.87 5.19 6.26
CA ASP A 67 -7.29 5.45 6.48
C ASP A 67 -7.56 6.95 6.28
N GLU A 68 -8.50 7.30 5.40
CA GLU A 68 -8.75 8.70 5.03
C GLU A 68 -9.29 9.50 6.22
N ALA A 69 -10.12 8.90 7.09
CA ALA A 69 -10.65 9.61 8.26
C ALA A 69 -9.55 9.91 9.28
N ALA A 70 -8.66 8.95 9.57
CA ALA A 70 -7.50 9.16 10.43
C ALA A 70 -6.50 10.16 9.84
N LEU A 71 -6.30 10.15 8.51
CA LEU A 71 -5.47 11.10 7.78
C LEU A 71 -5.99 12.53 7.94
N GLN A 72 -7.28 12.76 7.67
CA GLN A 72 -7.90 14.08 7.77
C GLN A 72 -7.88 14.64 9.20
N MET A 73 -7.99 13.76 10.21
CA MET A 73 -7.89 14.12 11.63
C MET A 73 -6.45 14.33 12.12
N ASN A 74 -5.43 14.29 11.25
CA ASN A 74 -4.01 14.38 11.60
C ASN A 74 -3.57 13.34 12.66
N ARG A 75 -4.19 12.15 12.63
CA ARG A 75 -3.89 11.08 13.59
C ARG A 75 -2.86 10.08 13.07
N LEU A 76 -2.30 10.30 11.89
CA LEU A 76 -1.34 9.41 11.25
C LEU A 76 0.03 10.07 11.12
N THR A 77 1.07 9.34 11.55
CA THR A 77 2.46 9.77 11.47
C THR A 77 3.27 8.68 10.77
N LEU A 78 4.10 9.10 9.83
CA LEU A 78 5.06 8.24 9.16
C LEU A 78 6.40 8.33 9.89
N ASP A 79 6.81 7.21 10.46
CA ASP A 79 8.02 7.09 11.25
C ASP A 79 9.11 6.40 10.44
N PHE A 80 10.26 7.05 10.33
CA PHE A 80 11.48 6.46 9.80
C PHE A 80 12.47 6.28 10.93
N LYS A 81 12.90 5.04 11.15
CA LYS A 81 13.95 4.71 12.12
C LYS A 81 15.19 4.21 11.38
N LEU A 82 16.31 4.90 11.56
CA LEU A 82 17.60 4.58 10.95
C LEU A 82 18.44 3.77 11.94
N ILE A 83 18.92 2.61 11.49
CA ILE A 83 19.59 1.63 12.33
C ILE A 83 20.89 1.19 11.66
N CYS A 84 21.96 1.12 12.44
CA CYS A 84 23.22 0.50 12.04
C CYS A 84 23.19 -0.97 12.44
N GLU A 85 23.27 -1.87 11.47
CA GLU A 85 23.43 -3.30 11.69
C GLU A 85 24.86 -3.58 12.20
N ARG A 86 24.99 -4.38 13.25
CA ARG A 86 26.30 -4.77 13.82
C ARG A 86 26.24 -6.17 14.40
N ALA A 87 27.39 -6.86 14.40
CA ALA A 87 27.51 -8.20 14.97
C ALA A 87 27.15 -8.30 16.46
N LEU A 88 27.33 -7.22 17.23
CA LEU A 88 27.02 -7.15 18.67
C LEU A 88 25.66 -6.49 18.94
N GLY A 89 24.77 -6.45 17.95
CA GLY A 89 23.44 -5.89 18.04
C GLY A 89 23.31 -4.54 17.36
N ASP A 90 22.12 -4.36 16.80
CA ASP A 90 21.74 -3.17 16.04
C ASP A 90 21.75 -1.91 16.90
N LYS A 91 22.22 -0.81 16.31
CA LYS A 91 22.35 0.48 17.00
C LYS A 91 21.53 1.56 16.33
N ASP A 92 20.67 2.21 17.11
CA ASP A 92 19.86 3.34 16.64
C ASP A 92 20.75 4.54 16.28
N ILE A 93 20.60 5.04 15.06
CA ILE A 93 21.31 6.22 14.55
C ILE A 93 20.46 7.47 14.77
N GLY A 94 19.17 7.37 14.45
CA GLY A 94 18.22 8.45 14.56
C GLY A 94 16.88 8.13 13.92
N GLU A 95 15.95 9.06 14.05
CA GLU A 95 14.57 8.92 13.61
C GLU A 95 14.04 10.20 12.97
N VAL A 96 13.01 10.05 12.16
CA VAL A 96 12.22 11.12 11.55
C VAL A 96 10.76 10.77 11.72
N HIS A 97 9.97 11.72 12.23
CA HIS A 97 8.52 11.62 12.34
C HIS A 97 7.89 12.64 11.41
N VAL A 98 7.07 12.18 10.47
CA VAL A 98 6.43 13.03 9.47
C VAL A 98 4.91 12.88 9.56
N PRO A 99 4.15 13.93 9.92
CA PRO A 99 2.69 13.88 9.84
C PRO A 99 2.24 13.63 8.40
N ILE A 100 1.45 12.58 8.16
CA ILE A 100 1.05 12.24 6.78
C ILE A 100 0.15 13.33 6.20
N LYS A 101 -0.60 14.05 7.06
CA LYS A 101 -1.41 15.20 6.67
C LYS A 101 -0.57 16.34 6.08
N GLU A 102 0.64 16.57 6.59
CA GLU A 102 1.56 17.58 6.05
C GLU A 102 1.94 17.25 4.59
N LEU A 103 2.23 15.97 4.32
CA LEU A 103 2.54 15.49 2.98
C LEU A 103 1.35 15.64 2.02
N LEU A 104 0.12 15.46 2.53
CA LEU A 104 -1.11 15.61 1.76
C LEU A 104 -1.41 17.08 1.42
N ASP A 105 -1.23 17.97 2.41
CA ASP A 105 -1.51 19.40 2.28
C ASP A 105 -0.40 20.15 1.52
N THR A 106 0.76 19.52 1.35
CA THR A 106 1.87 20.10 0.60
C THR A 106 1.44 20.29 -0.86
N PRO A 107 1.35 21.54 -1.35
CA PRO A 107 1.00 21.79 -2.74
C PRO A 107 2.08 21.18 -3.61
N ALA A 108 1.68 20.56 -4.73
CA ALA A 108 2.59 19.90 -5.66
C ALA A 108 3.70 20.87 -6.10
N LYS A 109 4.85 20.86 -5.42
CA LYS A 109 6.01 21.66 -5.75
C LYS A 109 6.70 20.94 -6.87
N ALA A 110 6.67 21.55 -8.07
CA ALA A 110 7.35 21.10 -9.28
C ALA A 110 7.46 19.58 -9.35
N THR A 111 6.32 18.93 -9.59
CA THR A 111 6.26 17.50 -9.94
C THR A 111 7.37 17.20 -10.93
N GLY A 112 8.25 16.26 -10.60
CA GLY A 112 8.97 15.54 -11.64
C GLY A 112 7.96 14.96 -12.63
N ALA A 113 8.38 14.62 -13.85
CA ALA A 113 7.50 14.14 -14.93
C ALA A 113 6.54 12.99 -14.51
N ASP A 114 6.84 12.30 -13.39
CA ASP A 114 6.11 11.16 -12.85
C ASP A 114 5.08 11.51 -11.73
N GLY A 115 4.87 12.79 -11.40
CA GLY A 115 3.90 13.20 -10.37
C GLY A 115 4.36 13.00 -8.91
N LYS A 116 5.58 12.50 -8.69
CA LYS A 116 6.17 12.29 -7.36
C LYS A 116 6.66 13.61 -6.75
N GLN A 117 6.44 13.76 -5.44
CA GLN A 117 6.96 14.87 -4.64
C GLN A 117 8.26 14.42 -3.95
N PHE A 118 9.26 15.29 -3.94
CA PHE A 118 10.56 15.03 -3.31
C PHE A 118 10.72 15.90 -2.07
N VAL A 119 11.06 15.28 -0.94
CA VAL A 119 11.16 15.95 0.35
C VAL A 119 12.44 15.55 1.08
N SER A 120 12.89 16.45 1.95
CA SER A 120 14.05 16.25 2.81
C SER A 120 13.67 16.60 4.24
N TYR A 121 13.94 15.68 5.16
CA TYR A 121 13.64 15.85 6.58
C TYR A 121 14.90 15.70 7.43
N GLN A 122 14.97 16.52 8.49
CA GLN A 122 16.08 16.50 9.43
C GLN A 122 15.99 15.25 10.32
N VAL A 123 17.04 14.41 10.29
CA VAL A 123 17.15 13.26 11.19
C VAL A 123 17.46 13.75 12.60
N ARG A 124 16.75 13.21 13.60
CA ARG A 124 16.98 13.48 15.02
C ARG A 124 17.61 12.26 15.68
N LYS A 125 18.65 12.50 16.46
CA LYS A 125 19.28 11.45 17.27
C LYS A 125 18.33 11.04 18.40
N PRO A 126 18.54 9.87 19.04
CA PRO A 126 17.85 9.52 20.29
C PRO A 126 18.03 10.57 21.41
N SER A 127 19.09 11.38 21.34
CA SER A 127 19.30 12.53 22.24
C SER A 127 18.45 13.77 21.91
N GLY A 128 17.59 13.72 20.90
CA GLY A 128 16.76 14.83 20.40
C GLY A 128 17.50 15.83 19.50
N LYS A 129 18.84 15.83 19.51
CA LYS A 129 19.66 16.75 18.70
C LYS A 129 19.57 16.40 17.21
N PRO A 130 19.38 17.40 16.32
CA PRO A 130 19.37 17.17 14.88
C PRO A 130 20.77 16.77 14.39
N LYS A 131 20.84 15.74 13.52
CA LYS A 131 22.06 15.36 12.80
C LYS A 131 21.71 14.55 11.53
N GLY A 132 22.08 15.07 10.36
CA GLY A 132 21.88 14.42 9.08
C GLY A 132 20.52 14.69 8.44
N GLN A 133 20.33 14.29 7.19
CA GLN A 133 19.08 14.52 6.44
C GLN A 133 18.64 13.22 5.78
N LEU A 134 17.32 12.99 5.76
CA LEU A 134 16.68 11.88 5.10
C LEU A 134 15.95 12.40 3.87
N HIS A 135 16.17 11.77 2.72
CA HIS A 135 15.57 12.13 1.45
C HIS A 135 14.68 10.99 0.96
N PHE A 136 13.43 11.32 0.67
CA PHE A 136 12.49 10.39 0.08
C PHE A 136 11.55 11.12 -0.88
N SER A 137 10.91 10.34 -1.75
CA SER A 137 9.80 10.83 -2.54
C SER A 137 8.52 10.11 -2.15
N TYR A 138 7.39 10.77 -2.38
CA TYR A 138 6.08 10.22 -2.12
C TYR A 138 5.06 10.58 -3.19
N GLN A 139 4.03 9.76 -3.28
CA GLN A 139 2.87 9.96 -4.14
C GLN A 139 1.64 9.36 -3.47
N PHE A 140 0.57 10.15 -3.43
CA PHE A 140 -0.73 9.66 -2.99
C PHE A 140 -1.48 9.07 -4.18
N GLY A 141 -1.98 7.85 -4.03
CA GLY A 141 -2.89 7.21 -4.98
C GLY A 141 -4.33 7.73 -4.86
N GLU A 142 -5.20 7.16 -5.67
CA GLU A 142 -6.63 7.47 -5.64
C GLU A 142 -7.28 7.03 -4.32
N LYS A 143 -8.32 7.75 -3.92
CA LYS A 143 -9.15 7.41 -2.77
C LYS A 143 -10.01 6.19 -3.13
N VAL A 144 -9.71 5.06 -2.48
CA VAL A 144 -10.50 3.84 -2.59
C VAL A 144 -11.60 3.87 -1.54
N VAL A 145 -12.84 4.06 -1.98
CA VAL A 145 -14.01 3.89 -1.14
C VAL A 145 -14.19 2.40 -0.89
N GLY A 146 -13.78 1.91 0.27
CA GLY A 146 -14.07 0.54 0.67
C GLY A 146 -15.59 0.36 0.74
N PRO A 147 -16.15 -0.76 0.27
CA PRO A 147 -17.60 -0.92 0.19
C PRO A 147 -18.20 -0.57 1.54
N ALA A 148 -19.06 0.47 1.55
CA ALA A 148 -20.08 0.57 2.58
C ALA A 148 -20.74 -0.81 2.58
N ALA A 149 -20.83 -1.46 3.75
CA ALA A 149 -21.49 -2.74 3.88
C ALA A 149 -22.83 -2.65 3.14
N ALA A 150 -22.90 -3.22 1.93
CA ALA A 150 -24.11 -3.22 1.16
C ALA A 150 -25.12 -3.99 2.01
N PRO A 151 -26.31 -3.42 2.31
CA PRO A 151 -27.36 -4.21 2.92
C PRO A 151 -27.61 -5.38 1.96
N LEU A 152 -27.46 -6.58 2.52
CA LEU A 152 -27.65 -7.90 1.94
C LEU A 152 -28.53 -7.96 0.68
N LEU A 153 -27.96 -7.72 -0.49
CA LEU A 153 -28.52 -8.15 -1.78
C LEU A 153 -28.14 -9.62 -2.09
N TYR A 154 -27.61 -10.35 -1.11
CA TYR A 154 -27.27 -11.77 -1.25
C TYR A 154 -28.52 -12.67 -1.23
N SER A 155 -29.61 -12.22 -0.60
CA SER A 155 -30.89 -12.95 -0.60
C SER A 155 -31.59 -12.88 -1.96
N GLU A 156 -31.56 -11.73 -2.63
CA GLU A 156 -32.22 -11.57 -3.93
C GLU A 156 -31.48 -12.31 -5.06
N ILE A 157 -30.13 -12.26 -5.05
CA ILE A 157 -29.31 -12.96 -6.06
C ILE A 157 -29.40 -14.49 -5.87
N SER A 158 -29.43 -14.97 -4.63
CA SER A 158 -29.58 -16.42 -4.36
C SER A 158 -30.95 -16.94 -4.82
N ASN A 159 -32.02 -16.18 -4.58
CA ASN A 159 -33.37 -16.55 -5.05
C ASN A 159 -33.44 -16.58 -6.57
N PHE A 160 -32.77 -15.66 -7.27
CA PHE A 160 -32.75 -15.64 -8.73
C PHE A 160 -32.02 -16.87 -9.31
N ILE A 161 -30.87 -17.25 -8.73
CA ILE A 161 -30.13 -18.46 -9.13
C ILE A 161 -30.95 -19.73 -8.86
N PHE A 162 -31.63 -19.81 -7.70
CA PHE A 162 -32.47 -20.95 -7.37
C PHE A 162 -33.67 -21.09 -8.32
N LEU A 163 -34.30 -19.97 -8.72
CA LEU A 163 -35.40 -19.97 -9.68
C LEU A 163 -34.96 -20.44 -11.07
N VAL A 164 -33.76 -20.03 -11.51
CA VAL A 164 -33.17 -20.44 -12.79
C VAL A 164 -32.86 -21.95 -12.79
N GLN A 165 -32.36 -22.49 -11.68
CA GLN A 165 -32.06 -23.93 -11.56
C GLN A 165 -33.35 -24.78 -11.53
N LYS A 166 -34.41 -24.33 -10.84
CA LYS A 166 -35.68 -25.08 -10.76
C LYS A 166 -36.38 -25.19 -12.12
N LYS A 167 -36.18 -24.22 -13.01
CA LYS A 167 -36.77 -24.24 -14.37
C LYS A 167 -36.03 -25.17 -15.35
N LYS A 168 -34.88 -25.72 -14.96
CA LYS A 168 -33.98 -26.49 -15.84
C LYS A 168 -34.01 -28.01 -15.61
N SER A 169 -35.01 -28.52 -14.88
CA SER A 169 -35.26 -29.97 -14.79
C SER A 169 -36.22 -30.41 -15.89
N PRO A 170 -35.78 -31.13 -16.93
CA PRO A 170 -36.68 -31.67 -17.94
C PRO A 170 -37.37 -32.93 -17.39
N GLU A 171 -38.70 -32.91 -17.35
CA GLU A 171 -39.50 -34.13 -17.31
C GLU A 171 -39.10 -35.01 -18.50
N LYS A 172 -38.81 -36.27 -18.23
CA LYS A 172 -38.52 -37.28 -19.26
C LYS A 172 -39.80 -37.52 -20.06
N PHE A 173 -39.95 -36.84 -21.19
CA PHE A 173 -40.98 -37.17 -22.17
C PHE A 173 -40.38 -38.05 -23.27
N SER A 174 -40.80 -39.31 -23.31
CA SER A 174 -40.46 -40.25 -24.38
C SER A 174 -41.22 -39.88 -25.66
N GLY A 175 -40.53 -39.87 -26.79
CA GLY A 175 -41.16 -40.07 -28.08
C GLY A 175 -41.00 -38.93 -29.08
N GLY A 176 -40.22 -39.21 -30.13
CA GLY A 176 -40.65 -38.98 -31.51
C GLY A 176 -40.72 -37.53 -32.03
N ARG A 177 -39.74 -37.23 -32.89
CA ARG A 177 -39.70 -36.24 -33.98
C ARG A 177 -39.02 -34.90 -33.69
N THR A 178 -38.16 -34.59 -34.66
CA THR A 178 -37.29 -33.44 -34.85
C THR A 178 -38.04 -32.11 -34.82
N ALA A 179 -37.53 -31.15 -34.05
CA ALA A 179 -37.79 -29.73 -34.27
C ALA A 179 -36.52 -28.94 -33.93
N ALA A 180 -35.91 -28.33 -34.96
CA ALA A 180 -34.85 -27.36 -34.79
C ALA A 180 -35.46 -26.06 -34.21
N ALA A 181 -35.15 -25.74 -32.96
CA ALA A 181 -35.50 -24.45 -32.37
C ALA A 181 -34.31 -23.49 -32.50
N ARG A 182 -34.41 -22.61 -33.49
CA ARG A 182 -33.48 -21.52 -33.78
C ARG A 182 -33.75 -20.38 -32.79
N TRP A 183 -32.79 -20.07 -31.91
CA TRP A 183 -32.84 -18.87 -31.07
C TRP A 183 -31.76 -17.89 -31.53
N GLY A 184 -32.20 -16.77 -32.10
CA GLY A 184 -31.33 -15.68 -32.54
C GLY A 184 -30.84 -14.82 -31.37
N TRP A 185 -29.57 -14.46 -31.39
CA TRP A 185 -29.00 -13.42 -30.54
C TRP A 185 -29.45 -12.03 -31.03
N PRO A 186 -29.89 -11.12 -30.14
CA PRO A 186 -29.87 -9.70 -30.45
C PRO A 186 -28.44 -9.19 -30.31
N ALA A 187 -27.95 -8.59 -31.39
CA ALA A 187 -26.67 -7.90 -31.45
C ALA A 187 -26.64 -6.69 -30.51
N GLY A 188 -25.55 -6.53 -29.75
CA GLY A 188 -25.24 -5.29 -29.03
C GLY A 188 -24.55 -5.51 -27.69
N GLY A 189 -23.22 -5.52 -27.69
CA GLY A 189 -22.40 -5.47 -26.47
C GLY A 189 -21.29 -6.52 -26.44
N GLY A 190 -20.14 -6.18 -27.02
CA GLY A 190 -18.92 -6.96 -26.86
C GLY A 190 -18.45 -6.93 -25.40
N GLY A 191 -18.17 -8.10 -24.85
CA GLY A 191 -17.65 -8.25 -23.49
C GLY A 191 -17.67 -9.71 -23.06
N VAL A 192 -16.68 -10.49 -23.50
CA VAL A 192 -16.48 -11.86 -23.04
C VAL A 192 -15.90 -11.79 -21.62
N LEU A 193 -16.73 -11.96 -20.58
CA LEU A 193 -16.21 -12.21 -19.23
C LEU A 193 -15.80 -13.68 -19.15
N PHE A 194 -14.52 -13.95 -19.39
CA PHE A 194 -13.88 -15.16 -18.89
C PHE A 194 -13.63 -14.96 -17.39
N ILE A 195 -14.48 -15.55 -16.53
CA ILE A 195 -14.13 -15.74 -15.12
C ILE A 195 -13.51 -17.13 -15.01
N ILE A 196 -12.17 -17.15 -15.02
CA ILE A 196 -11.39 -18.36 -14.70
C ILE A 196 -11.44 -18.52 -13.18
N TYR A 197 -12.13 -19.56 -12.69
CA TYR A 197 -12.02 -19.97 -11.29
C TYR A 197 -10.82 -20.91 -11.15
N TYR A 198 -9.78 -20.47 -10.46
CA TYR A 198 -8.79 -21.39 -9.87
C TYR A 198 -9.36 -21.91 -8.54
N TYR A 199 -9.66 -23.21 -8.49
CA TYR A 199 -9.82 -23.93 -7.24
C TYR A 199 -8.48 -24.54 -6.87
N TYR A 200 -7.94 -24.18 -5.70
CA TYR A 200 -6.98 -25.02 -4.99
C TYR A 200 -7.79 -25.98 -4.12
N TYR A 201 -7.55 -27.29 -4.29
CA TYR A 201 -8.01 -28.35 -3.39
C TYR A 201 -7.19 -28.34 -2.10
#